data_AF-A0A1Y4V2J3-F1
#
_entry.id   AF-A0A1Y4V2J3-F1
#
_cell.length_a   1.000
_cell.length_b   1.000
_cell.length_c   1.000
_cell.angle_alpha   90.00
_cell.angle_beta   90.00
_cell.angle_gamma   90.00
#
_symmetry.space_group_name_H-M   'P 1'
#
loop_
_entity.id
_entity.type
_entity.pdbx_description
1 polymer ?
#
loop_
_entity_poly.entity_id
_entity_poly.type
_entity_poly.pdbx_seq_one_letter_code
_entity_poly.pdbx_strand_id
1 'polypeptide(L)'
;MKAKHIVVYLLLAIVSSSCIREEALNAEADILSCILPGVAMTTSPIINNNSITIFVGPGTDISELKPEFTLTPGAAISPLSGTERNFNTPQEYTVTAADGVWKKMYTVSVIDTELATNYNFEDTLGGKKYYIFVEREGDKVVMEWASGNAGYAMTGVAKTADDYPTFQITDGKAGKCLSLVTRSTGFFGQIAGMPIAAGNLFIGSFDVNNAMSNPLKATKFGLPFRHVPTYLAGYYKYKAGDQFTEGGKPVNGKRDICDIYAIMYETSESVPTLDGTNAFISPNLISTARINNAKETNEWTYFKLPFITLPGKFIDKEKLRDGKYNIAIVFTSSLEGDHFNGAIGSTLLIDEAELIYRSEN
;
A
#
# COMPACT_ATOMS: atom_id res chain seq x y z
N MET A 1 -18.86 67.11 -4.00
CA MET A 1 -17.50 66.61 -4.33
C MET A 1 -16.61 66.27 -3.13
N LYS A 2 -17.03 66.44 -1.86
CA LYS A 2 -16.14 66.18 -0.70
C LYS A 2 -16.20 64.76 -0.11
N ALA A 3 -17.28 64.00 -0.34
CA ALA A 3 -17.43 62.64 0.22
C ALA A 3 -16.73 61.54 -0.60
N LYS A 4 -16.62 61.68 -1.92
CA LYS A 4 -15.96 60.68 -2.79
C LYS A 4 -14.45 60.59 -2.59
N HIS A 5 -13.79 61.67 -2.18
CA HIS A 5 -12.35 61.67 -1.92
C HIS A 5 -12.02 61.03 -0.57
N ILE A 6 -12.88 61.18 0.45
CA ILE A 6 -12.68 60.57 1.77
C ILE A 6 -12.74 59.03 1.68
N VAL A 7 -13.65 58.47 0.87
CA VAL A 7 -13.75 57.02 0.66
C VAL A 7 -12.54 56.46 -0.09
N VAL A 8 -11.98 57.23 -1.05
CA VAL A 8 -10.78 56.82 -1.80
C VAL A 8 -9.52 56.87 -0.91
N TYR A 9 -9.39 57.85 -0.01
CA TYR A 9 -8.29 57.89 0.95
C TYR A 9 -8.41 56.80 2.04
N LEU A 10 -9.64 56.43 2.45
CA LEU A 10 -9.86 55.32 3.38
C LEU A 10 -9.53 53.96 2.75
N LEU A 11 -9.82 53.78 1.46
CA LEU A 11 -9.45 52.57 0.70
C LEU A 11 -7.94 52.48 0.42
N LEU A 12 -7.23 53.60 0.24
CA LEU A 12 -5.77 53.61 0.07
C LEU A 12 -5.02 53.29 1.37
N ALA A 13 -5.57 53.64 2.54
CA ALA A 13 -4.97 53.33 3.84
C ALA A 13 -5.03 51.82 4.18
N ILE A 14 -6.01 51.09 3.64
CA ILE A 14 -6.16 49.64 3.88
C ILE A 14 -5.11 48.82 3.10
N VAL A 15 -4.49 49.38 2.05
CA VAL A 15 -3.47 48.69 1.23
C VAL A 15 -2.04 48.85 1.78
N SER A 16 -1.83 49.64 2.83
CA SER A 16 -0.49 49.88 3.42
C SER A 16 -0.23 49.16 4.74
N SER A 17 -1.23 48.48 5.30
CA SER A 17 -1.03 47.49 6.36
C SER A 17 -0.86 46.09 5.77
N SER A 18 0.15 45.94 4.91
CA SER A 18 0.78 44.64 4.70
C SER A 18 1.54 44.29 5.98
N CYS A 19 0.82 43.80 6.98
CA CYS A 19 1.46 43.01 8.01
C CYS A 19 2.09 41.84 7.28
N ILE A 20 3.42 41.83 7.17
CA ILE A 20 4.19 40.61 6.97
C ILE A 20 3.88 39.77 8.21
N ARG A 21 2.78 39.01 8.14
CA ARG A 21 2.47 38.01 9.13
C ARG A 21 3.57 36.97 8.95
N GLU A 22 4.37 36.73 9.98
CA GLU A 22 5.24 35.55 10.00
C GLU A 22 4.38 34.36 9.58
N GLU A 23 4.84 33.66 8.54
CA GLU A 23 4.16 32.47 8.04
C GLU A 23 3.96 31.54 9.24
N ALA A 24 2.73 31.05 9.42
CA ALA A 24 2.45 30.19 10.57
C ALA A 24 3.44 29.03 10.55
N LEU A 25 4.11 28.76 11.68
CA LEU A 25 5.05 27.66 11.82
C LEU A 25 4.39 26.38 11.28
N ASN A 26 5.13 25.64 10.45
CA ASN A 26 4.59 24.44 9.80
C ASN A 26 4.16 23.42 10.88
N ALA A 27 2.92 22.95 10.77
CA ALA A 27 2.29 21.95 11.63
C ALA A 27 2.61 20.50 11.20
N GLU A 28 3.25 20.31 10.05
CA GLU A 28 3.67 19.00 9.55
C GLU A 28 4.84 18.46 10.38
N ALA A 29 4.73 17.19 10.75
CA ALA A 29 5.68 16.45 11.57
C ALA A 29 6.00 15.11 10.88
N ASP A 30 6.54 15.17 9.67
CA ASP A 30 6.75 14.00 8.83
C ASP A 30 8.21 13.57 8.75
N ILE A 31 8.42 12.25 8.66
CA ILE A 31 9.67 11.67 8.19
C ILE A 31 9.57 11.54 6.67
N LEU A 32 10.45 12.24 5.96
CA LEU A 32 10.48 12.32 4.50
C LEU A 32 11.36 11.25 3.87
N SER A 33 12.41 10.83 4.57
CA SER A 33 13.30 9.74 4.13
C SER A 33 13.94 9.06 5.33
N CYS A 34 14.35 7.81 5.11
CA CYS A 34 15.09 7.00 6.06
C CYS A 34 16.23 6.31 5.32
N ILE A 35 17.44 6.34 5.89
CA ILE A 35 18.61 5.61 5.39
C ILE A 35 19.29 4.88 6.53
N LEU A 36 20.04 3.82 6.21
CA LEU A 36 20.94 3.14 7.14
C LEU A 36 22.39 3.28 6.65
N PRO A 37 23.16 4.26 7.15
CA PRO A 37 24.57 4.42 6.79
C PRO A 37 25.36 3.15 7.13
N GLY A 38 26.15 2.66 6.17
CA GLY A 38 27.00 1.48 6.36
C GLY A 38 26.29 0.13 6.28
N VAL A 39 24.97 0.10 6.09
CA VAL A 39 24.19 -1.15 5.92
C VAL A 39 23.47 -1.12 4.58
N ALA A 40 23.68 -2.16 3.76
CA ALA A 40 23.02 -2.27 2.47
C ALA A 40 21.53 -2.63 2.66
N MET A 41 20.64 -1.71 2.28
CA MET A 41 19.19 -1.97 2.21
C MET A 41 18.86 -2.74 0.92
N THR A 42 17.92 -3.67 0.99
CA THR A 42 17.50 -4.49 -0.17
C THR A 42 16.50 -3.79 -1.07
N THR A 43 15.76 -2.83 -0.51
CA THR A 43 14.88 -1.89 -1.23
C THR A 43 14.76 -0.61 -0.41
N SER A 44 14.20 0.46 -1.00
CA SER A 44 13.88 1.68 -0.28
C SER A 44 12.92 1.40 0.88
N PRO A 45 13.10 2.05 2.06
CA PRO A 45 12.15 1.91 3.15
C PRO A 45 10.74 2.30 2.73
N ILE A 46 9.75 1.56 3.24
CA ILE A 46 8.34 1.92 3.10
C ILE A 46 8.00 2.87 4.25
N ILE A 47 7.65 4.10 3.92
CA ILE A 47 7.21 5.12 4.88
C ILE A 47 5.70 5.30 4.72
N ASN A 48 4.97 4.93 5.77
CA ASN A 48 3.54 5.18 5.91
C ASN A 48 3.32 6.37 6.86
N ASN A 49 2.06 6.76 7.08
CA ASN A 49 1.73 7.91 7.93
C ASN A 49 2.26 7.79 9.38
N ASN A 50 2.39 6.59 9.94
CA ASN A 50 2.85 6.37 11.32
C ASN A 50 3.79 5.16 11.46
N SER A 51 4.30 4.62 10.36
CA SER A 51 5.25 3.50 10.42
C SER A 51 6.30 3.61 9.33
N ILE A 52 7.48 3.06 9.62
CA ILE A 52 8.56 2.89 8.65
C ILE A 52 9.00 1.44 8.69
N THR A 53 9.07 0.81 7.54
CA THR A 53 9.60 -0.55 7.38
C THR A 53 10.88 -0.47 6.56
N ILE A 54 12.00 -0.81 7.19
CA ILE A 54 13.32 -0.87 6.56
C ILE A 54 13.62 -2.31 6.18
N PHE A 55 14.17 -2.53 4.99
CA PHE A 55 14.47 -3.86 4.48
C PHE A 55 15.98 -4.05 4.35
N VAL A 56 16.54 -5.06 5.01
CA VAL A 56 17.96 -5.41 4.96
C VAL A 56 18.13 -6.86 4.48
N GLY A 57 19.37 -7.24 4.18
CA GLY A 57 19.66 -8.61 3.73
C GLY A 57 19.44 -9.64 4.85
N PRO A 58 19.02 -10.87 4.53
CA PRO A 58 18.94 -11.94 5.51
C PRO A 58 20.24 -12.12 6.31
N GLY A 59 20.12 -12.21 7.64
CA GLY A 59 21.25 -12.37 8.55
C GLY A 59 22.04 -11.09 8.87
N THR A 60 21.56 -9.91 8.43
CA THR A 60 22.12 -8.63 8.89
C THR A 60 21.92 -8.50 10.41
N ASP A 61 22.94 -8.07 11.14
CA ASP A 61 22.79 -7.78 12.57
C ASP A 61 21.96 -6.50 12.75
N ILE A 62 20.77 -6.65 13.35
CA ILE A 62 19.82 -5.55 13.58
C ILE A 62 19.80 -5.08 15.05
N SER A 63 20.75 -5.53 15.87
CA SER A 63 20.80 -5.19 17.30
C SER A 63 21.35 -3.79 17.59
N GLU A 64 22.10 -3.19 16.66
CA GLU A 64 22.81 -1.91 16.84
C GLU A 64 22.74 -1.03 15.58
N LEU A 65 21.53 -0.76 15.05
CA LEU A 65 21.36 0.07 13.86
C LEU A 65 21.19 1.56 14.19
N LYS A 66 21.65 2.42 13.28
CA LYS A 66 21.62 3.89 13.39
C LYS A 66 20.87 4.50 12.20
N PRO A 67 19.53 4.42 12.16
CA PRO A 67 18.77 5.03 11.08
C PRO A 67 18.88 6.55 11.11
N GLU A 68 19.13 7.12 9.94
CA GLU A 68 19.13 8.57 9.74
C GLU A 68 17.86 8.99 8.99
N PHE A 69 17.24 10.06 9.46
CA PHE A 69 15.96 10.56 8.98
C PHE A 69 16.09 11.96 8.41
N THR A 70 15.47 12.21 7.26
CA THR A 70 15.16 13.58 6.83
C THR A 70 13.74 13.90 7.28
N LEU A 71 13.54 15.06 7.92
CA LEU A 71 12.26 15.49 8.45
C LEU A 71 11.70 16.68 7.66
N THR A 72 10.41 16.99 7.86
CA THR A 72 9.84 18.28 7.48
C THR A 72 10.73 19.43 8.00
N PRO A 73 10.98 20.50 7.20
CA PRO A 73 11.77 21.64 7.65
C PRO A 73 11.30 22.22 8.99
N GLY A 74 12.23 22.34 9.94
CA GLY A 74 11.97 22.86 11.29
C GLY A 74 11.42 21.84 12.28
N ALA A 75 11.07 20.62 11.86
CA ALA A 75 10.68 19.56 12.76
C ALA A 75 11.89 18.95 13.50
N ALA A 76 11.63 18.37 14.67
CA ALA A 76 12.62 17.65 15.48
C ALA A 76 12.14 16.22 15.76
N ILE A 77 13.07 15.27 15.89
CA ILE A 77 12.76 13.86 16.19
C ILE A 77 13.40 13.41 17.51
N SER A 78 12.67 12.60 18.27
CA SER A 78 13.16 11.97 19.50
C SER A 78 12.84 10.46 19.48
N PRO A 79 13.83 9.56 19.68
CA PRO A 79 15.26 9.82 19.80
C PRO A 79 15.86 10.54 18.57
N LEU A 80 17.03 11.14 18.74
CA LEU A 80 17.70 11.88 17.65
C LEU A 80 18.01 10.94 16.47
N SER A 81 17.95 11.49 15.25
CA SER A 81 18.42 10.81 14.05
C SER A 81 19.86 10.29 14.23
N GLY A 82 20.13 9.06 13.81
CA GLY A 82 21.44 8.40 13.99
C GLY A 82 21.66 7.79 15.39
N THR A 83 20.67 7.82 16.27
CA THR A 83 20.75 7.13 17.57
C THR A 83 20.77 5.61 17.36
N GLU A 84 21.72 4.93 18.00
CA GLU A 84 21.84 3.47 18.00
C GLU A 84 20.68 2.82 18.73
N ARG A 85 20.03 1.84 18.08
CA ARG A 85 18.84 1.18 18.60
C ARG A 85 18.84 -0.29 18.19
N ASN A 86 18.20 -1.10 19.03
CA ASN A 86 18.01 -2.52 18.78
C ASN A 86 16.67 -2.77 18.08
N PHE A 87 16.72 -3.24 16.83
CA PHE A 87 15.54 -3.48 15.99
C PHE A 87 15.07 -4.94 15.98
N ASN A 88 15.56 -5.79 16.91
CA ASN A 88 14.95 -7.09 17.15
C ASN A 88 13.47 -6.96 17.57
N THR A 89 13.09 -5.80 18.09
CA THR A 89 11.70 -5.36 18.23
C THR A 89 11.51 -3.98 17.59
N PRO A 90 10.30 -3.66 17.09
CA PRO A 90 10.01 -2.33 16.57
C PRO A 90 10.33 -1.22 17.57
N GLN A 91 10.81 -0.08 17.07
CA GLN A 91 11.27 1.06 17.87
C GLN A 91 10.41 2.30 17.60
N GLU A 92 10.02 3.01 18.66
CA GLU A 92 9.22 4.23 18.52
C GLU A 92 10.09 5.48 18.38
N TYR A 93 9.64 6.42 17.54
CA TYR A 93 10.17 7.75 17.38
C TYR A 93 9.03 8.76 17.38
N THR A 94 9.24 9.92 18.00
CA THR A 94 8.28 11.03 17.99
C THR A 94 8.86 12.19 17.21
N VAL A 95 8.19 12.58 16.12
CA VAL A 95 8.48 13.82 15.39
C VAL A 95 7.60 14.92 15.98
N THR A 96 8.21 16.04 16.32
CA THR A 96 7.54 17.27 16.77
C THR A 96 7.68 18.31 15.65
N ALA A 97 6.56 18.88 15.22
CA ALA A 97 6.51 19.91 14.19
C ALA A 97 7.26 21.18 14.64
N ALA A 98 7.52 22.09 13.70
CA ALA A 98 8.21 23.35 13.96
C ALA A 98 7.44 24.24 14.96
N ASP A 99 6.11 24.10 15.03
CA ASP A 99 5.27 24.82 15.99
C ASP A 99 5.38 24.32 17.44
N GLY A 100 6.05 23.18 17.67
CA GLY A 100 6.20 22.55 18.99
C GLY A 100 4.94 21.92 19.57
N VAL A 101 3.80 22.07 18.90
CA VAL A 101 2.47 21.62 19.35
C VAL A 101 2.13 20.28 18.71
N TRP A 102 2.25 20.18 17.39
CA TRP A 102 1.91 18.93 16.70
C TRP A 102 3.01 17.89 16.87
N LYS A 103 2.59 16.68 17.26
CA LYS A 103 3.47 15.53 17.44
C LYS A 103 2.92 14.33 16.69
N LYS A 104 3.80 13.60 16.03
CA LYS A 104 3.50 12.38 15.30
C LYS A 104 4.44 11.28 15.75
N MET A 105 3.87 10.19 16.27
CA MET A 105 4.64 8.98 16.57
C MET A 105 4.76 8.09 15.33
N TYR A 106 5.96 7.56 15.14
CA TYR A 106 6.33 6.58 14.15
C TYR A 106 6.81 5.31 14.85
N THR A 107 6.32 4.16 14.39
CA THR A 107 6.89 2.85 14.70
C THR A 107 7.84 2.46 13.57
N VAL A 108 9.13 2.30 13.87
CA VAL A 108 10.17 1.91 12.91
C VAL A 108 10.52 0.44 13.13
N SER A 109 10.36 -0.36 12.07
CA SER A 109 10.62 -1.80 12.05
C SER A 109 11.68 -2.13 11.02
N VAL A 110 12.44 -3.21 11.25
CA VAL A 110 13.43 -3.73 10.31
C VAL A 110 13.07 -5.17 9.95
N ILE A 111 13.01 -5.44 8.64
CA ILE A 111 12.81 -6.76 8.07
C ILE A 111 14.15 -7.27 7.54
N ASP A 112 14.63 -8.35 8.12
CA ASP A 112 15.91 -9.02 7.87
C ASP A 112 15.69 -10.50 7.46
N THR A 113 14.52 -10.81 6.91
CA THR A 113 14.13 -12.13 6.42
C THR A 113 13.85 -12.09 4.92
N GLU A 114 13.72 -13.26 4.30
CA GLU A 114 13.16 -13.34 2.96
C GLU A 114 11.66 -13.04 2.97
N LEU A 115 11.10 -12.78 1.78
CA LEU A 115 9.67 -12.54 1.61
C LEU A 115 8.88 -13.80 2.00
N ALA A 116 7.85 -13.63 2.81
CA ALA A 116 6.93 -14.72 3.15
C ALA A 116 6.28 -15.30 1.87
N THR A 117 6.01 -16.60 1.89
CA THR A 117 5.51 -17.37 0.72
C THR A 117 4.26 -18.20 1.03
N ASN A 118 3.83 -18.25 2.28
CA ASN A 118 2.58 -18.84 2.72
C ASN A 118 1.74 -17.75 3.38
N TYR A 119 0.46 -17.66 3.03
CA TYR A 119 -0.41 -16.55 3.41
C TYR A 119 -1.77 -17.11 3.87
N ASN A 120 -1.92 -17.23 5.19
CA ASN A 120 -3.14 -17.75 5.82
C ASN A 120 -4.07 -16.62 6.29
N PHE A 121 -3.63 -15.36 6.20
CA PHE A 121 -4.43 -14.18 6.56
C PHE A 121 -4.98 -14.21 8.00
N GLU A 122 -4.24 -14.79 8.94
CA GLU A 122 -4.62 -14.92 10.35
C GLU A 122 -4.26 -13.69 11.18
N ASP A 123 -3.14 -13.06 10.83
CA ASP A 123 -2.51 -12.00 11.61
C ASP A 123 -2.74 -10.62 11.02
N THR A 124 -3.06 -9.68 11.91
CA THR A 124 -3.18 -8.26 11.59
C THR A 124 -2.53 -7.41 12.68
N LEU A 125 -2.17 -6.16 12.36
CA LEU A 125 -1.70 -5.22 13.37
C LEU A 125 -2.85 -4.76 14.27
N GLY A 126 -2.70 -4.97 15.58
CA GLY A 126 -3.68 -4.53 16.59
C GLY A 126 -3.74 -3.01 16.75
N GLY A 127 -4.89 -2.51 17.26
CA GLY A 127 -5.07 -1.09 17.62
C GLY A 127 -5.13 -0.12 16.43
N LYS A 128 -5.30 -0.62 15.21
CA LYS A 128 -5.41 0.19 13.99
C LYS A 128 -6.88 0.50 13.66
N LYS A 129 -7.12 1.61 12.95
CA LYS A 129 -8.45 2.04 12.49
C LYS A 129 -9.07 1.07 11.46
N TYR A 130 -8.22 0.42 10.69
CA TYR A 130 -8.55 -0.58 9.67
C TYR A 130 -7.53 -1.71 9.75
N TYR A 131 -7.86 -2.87 9.18
CA TYR A 131 -6.95 -4.00 9.16
C TYR A 131 -5.73 -3.75 8.29
N ILE A 132 -4.57 -4.13 8.82
CA ILE A 132 -3.30 -4.26 8.10
C ILE A 132 -2.85 -5.69 8.32
N PHE A 133 -2.92 -6.51 7.27
CA PHE A 133 -2.51 -7.91 7.32
C PHE A 133 -1.00 -8.01 7.39
N VAL A 134 -0.51 -8.96 8.17
CA VAL A 134 0.93 -9.20 8.34
C VAL A 134 1.24 -10.68 8.30
N GLU A 135 2.45 -11.02 7.89
CA GLU A 135 3.02 -12.35 8.08
C GLU A 135 4.02 -12.33 9.23
N ARG A 136 4.09 -13.42 9.99
CA ARG A 136 4.92 -13.53 11.19
C ARG A 136 5.81 -14.78 11.19
N GLU A 137 7.01 -14.62 11.76
CA GLU A 137 7.85 -15.72 12.23
C GLU A 137 7.93 -15.65 13.75
N GLY A 138 7.19 -16.54 14.43
CA GLY A 138 6.93 -16.38 15.87
C GLY A 138 6.21 -15.06 16.15
N ASP A 139 6.78 -14.23 17.02
CA ASP A 139 6.20 -12.91 17.35
C ASP A 139 6.65 -11.79 16.40
N LYS A 140 7.65 -12.05 15.54
CA LYS A 140 8.24 -11.03 14.66
C LYS A 140 7.40 -10.87 13.39
N VAL A 141 7.01 -9.64 13.09
CA VAL A 141 6.41 -9.29 11.78
C VAL A 141 7.50 -9.32 10.73
N VAL A 142 7.33 -10.14 9.69
CA VAL A 142 8.28 -10.31 8.58
C VAL A 142 7.78 -9.72 7.27
N MET A 143 6.49 -9.40 7.18
CA MET A 143 5.90 -8.76 6.01
C MET A 143 4.61 -8.04 6.40
N GLU A 144 4.40 -6.84 5.86
CA GLU A 144 3.12 -6.13 5.93
C GLU A 144 2.50 -6.09 4.54
N TRP A 145 1.23 -6.48 4.43
CA TRP A 145 0.46 -6.31 3.20
C TRP A 145 -0.05 -4.87 3.08
N ALA A 146 -0.12 -4.37 1.84
CA ALA A 146 -0.71 -3.09 1.53
C ALA A 146 -2.15 -3.24 1.01
N SER A 147 -2.96 -2.19 1.22
CA SER A 147 -4.31 -2.07 0.67
C SER A 147 -4.66 -0.60 0.45
N GLY A 148 -5.76 -0.35 -0.26
CA GLY A 148 -6.35 0.97 -0.42
C GLY A 148 -7.05 1.53 0.83
N ASN A 149 -6.99 0.85 1.98
CA ASN A 149 -7.69 1.27 3.20
C ASN A 149 -7.30 2.68 3.66
N ALA A 150 -6.02 3.06 3.56
CA ALA A 150 -5.58 4.41 3.89
C ALA A 150 -6.25 5.47 3.01
N GLY A 151 -6.38 5.22 1.71
CA GLY A 151 -7.13 6.08 0.79
C GLY A 151 -8.62 6.10 1.09
N TYR A 152 -9.23 4.94 1.35
CA TYR A 152 -10.65 4.86 1.69
C TYR A 152 -10.99 5.60 3.00
N ALA A 153 -10.07 5.64 3.97
CA ALA A 153 -10.24 6.39 5.20
C ALA A 153 -10.51 7.89 4.96
N MET A 154 -10.01 8.46 3.86
CA MET A 154 -10.21 9.86 3.48
C MET A 154 -11.64 10.17 3.03
N THR A 155 -12.43 9.16 2.67
CA THR A 155 -13.83 9.33 2.28
C THR A 155 -14.75 9.68 3.46
N GLY A 156 -14.33 9.34 4.68
CA GLY A 156 -15.14 9.51 5.89
C GLY A 156 -16.33 8.55 6.00
N VAL A 157 -16.46 7.56 5.11
CA VAL A 157 -17.60 6.64 5.08
C VAL A 157 -17.53 5.56 6.17
N ALA A 158 -16.35 4.96 6.37
CA ALA A 158 -16.16 3.86 7.33
C ALA A 158 -16.30 4.33 8.79
N LYS A 159 -17.05 3.57 9.60
CA LYS A 159 -17.21 3.80 11.04
C LYS A 159 -16.38 2.83 11.86
N THR A 160 -16.23 1.61 11.38
CA THR A 160 -15.51 0.49 12.00
C THR A 160 -14.52 -0.12 11.00
N ALA A 161 -13.62 -0.98 11.48
CA ALA A 161 -12.63 -1.65 10.64
C ALA A 161 -13.28 -2.54 9.56
N ASP A 162 -14.46 -3.10 9.82
CA ASP A 162 -15.18 -4.00 8.90
C ASP A 162 -15.93 -3.23 7.79
N ASP A 163 -16.09 -1.91 7.90
CA ASP A 163 -16.70 -1.06 6.87
C ASP A 163 -15.73 -0.76 5.71
N TYR A 164 -14.45 -1.04 5.90
CA TYR A 164 -13.41 -0.81 4.89
C TYR A 164 -13.54 -1.80 3.72
N PRO A 165 -12.91 -1.49 2.56
CA PRO A 165 -12.86 -2.41 1.43
C PRO A 165 -12.06 -3.69 1.72
N THR A 166 -11.06 -3.62 2.60
CA THR A 166 -10.18 -4.73 2.94
C THR A 166 -10.20 -5.00 4.44
N PHE A 167 -10.65 -6.18 4.84
CA PHE A 167 -10.82 -6.54 6.25
C PHE A 167 -10.69 -8.06 6.46
N GLN A 168 -10.60 -8.47 7.73
CA GLN A 168 -10.50 -9.87 8.13
C GLN A 168 -11.86 -10.38 8.61
N ILE A 169 -12.19 -11.63 8.29
CA ILE A 169 -13.37 -12.33 8.84
C ILE A 169 -12.97 -13.68 9.44
N THR A 170 -13.83 -14.25 10.29
CA THR A 170 -13.55 -15.51 11.02
C THR A 170 -14.05 -16.78 10.34
N ASP A 171 -14.71 -16.66 9.17
CA ASP A 171 -15.26 -17.80 8.43
C ASP A 171 -14.33 -18.16 7.25
N GLY A 172 -13.08 -18.43 7.59
CA GLY A 172 -12.06 -18.88 6.64
C GLY A 172 -12.29 -20.29 6.12
N LYS A 173 -11.49 -20.68 5.14
CA LYS A 173 -11.31 -22.10 4.80
C LYS A 173 -10.67 -22.85 5.97
N ALA A 174 -9.71 -22.22 6.61
CA ALA A 174 -9.17 -22.60 7.91
C ALA A 174 -9.00 -21.33 8.74
N GLY A 175 -9.52 -21.31 9.97
CA GLY A 175 -9.41 -20.12 10.82
C GLY A 175 -10.07 -18.88 10.21
N LYS A 176 -9.31 -17.79 10.11
CA LYS A 176 -9.77 -16.51 9.55
C LYS A 176 -9.42 -16.42 8.07
N CYS A 177 -9.91 -15.41 7.36
CA CYS A 177 -9.51 -15.17 5.99
C CYS A 177 -9.55 -13.69 5.59
N LEU A 178 -8.98 -13.40 4.43
CA LEU A 178 -9.08 -12.10 3.79
C LEU A 178 -10.47 -11.90 3.18
N SER A 179 -11.09 -10.76 3.48
CA SER A 179 -12.33 -10.31 2.84
C SER A 179 -12.11 -8.99 2.11
N LEU A 180 -12.37 -9.00 0.81
CA LEU A 180 -12.29 -7.86 -0.08
C LEU A 180 -13.69 -7.53 -0.60
N VAL A 181 -14.18 -6.32 -0.32
CA VAL A 181 -15.51 -5.87 -0.73
C VAL A 181 -15.40 -4.55 -1.46
N THR A 182 -15.98 -4.46 -2.66
CA THR A 182 -16.11 -3.20 -3.37
C THR A 182 -17.12 -2.30 -2.65
N ARG A 183 -16.67 -1.15 -2.16
CA ARG A 183 -17.46 -0.21 -1.37
C ARG A 183 -17.84 1.04 -2.17
N SER A 184 -18.94 1.67 -1.79
CA SER A 184 -19.19 3.07 -2.16
C SER A 184 -18.22 3.98 -1.41
N THR A 185 -17.75 5.04 -2.06
CA THR A 185 -16.95 6.10 -1.45
C THR A 185 -17.81 7.29 -0.97
N GLY A 186 -19.13 7.13 -1.02
CA GLY A 186 -20.09 8.16 -0.62
C GLY A 186 -20.05 9.40 -1.50
N PHE A 187 -20.72 10.46 -1.02
CA PHE A 187 -20.86 11.72 -1.75
C PHE A 187 -19.51 12.35 -2.10
N PHE A 188 -18.54 12.33 -1.17
CA PHE A 188 -17.23 12.95 -1.39
C PHE A 188 -16.44 12.25 -2.50
N GLY A 189 -16.37 10.92 -2.49
CA GLY A 189 -15.69 10.21 -3.57
C GLY A 189 -16.41 10.37 -4.91
N GLN A 190 -17.74 10.42 -4.93
CA GLN A 190 -18.50 10.67 -6.15
C GLN A 190 -18.17 12.04 -6.78
N ILE A 191 -18.12 13.12 -5.99
CA ILE A 191 -17.75 14.45 -6.52
C ILE A 191 -16.28 14.52 -6.94
N ALA A 192 -15.41 13.70 -6.34
CA ALA A 192 -14.00 13.57 -6.71
C ALA A 192 -13.77 12.67 -7.95
N GLY A 193 -14.84 12.11 -8.55
CA GLY A 193 -14.72 11.20 -9.70
C GLY A 193 -14.25 9.79 -9.33
N MET A 194 -14.29 9.43 -8.05
CA MET A 194 -13.89 8.14 -7.49
C MET A 194 -15.08 7.50 -6.75
N PRO A 195 -16.14 7.05 -7.44
CA PRO A 195 -17.43 6.68 -6.84
C PRO A 195 -17.46 5.31 -6.10
N ILE A 196 -16.48 4.46 -6.39
CA ILE A 196 -16.31 3.16 -5.75
C ILE A 196 -14.85 2.95 -5.33
N ALA A 197 -14.63 2.05 -4.38
CA ALA A 197 -13.31 1.57 -4.00
C ALA A 197 -13.36 0.04 -3.96
N ALA A 198 -12.64 -0.63 -4.86
CA ALA A 198 -12.50 -2.08 -4.80
C ALA A 198 -11.73 -2.48 -3.53
N GLY A 199 -12.16 -3.58 -2.90
CA GLY A 199 -11.35 -4.23 -1.89
C GLY A 199 -10.12 -4.80 -2.57
N ASN A 200 -8.94 -4.46 -2.07
CA ASN A 200 -7.68 -5.00 -2.58
C ASN A 200 -6.67 -5.33 -1.48
N LEU A 201 -5.79 -6.27 -1.76
CA LEU A 201 -4.64 -6.57 -0.92
C LEU A 201 -3.46 -6.89 -1.84
N PHE A 202 -2.30 -6.32 -1.56
CA PHE A 202 -1.13 -6.51 -2.41
C PHE A 202 0.21 -6.44 -1.67
N ILE A 203 1.20 -7.14 -2.21
CA ILE A 203 2.59 -7.02 -1.79
C ILE A 203 3.15 -5.70 -2.33
N GLY A 204 3.67 -4.86 -1.44
CA GLY A 204 4.24 -3.55 -1.78
C GLY A 204 3.83 -2.48 -0.78
N SER A 205 3.46 -1.29 -1.25
CA SER A 205 3.07 -0.17 -0.38
C SER A 205 1.96 0.69 -0.99
N PHE A 206 1.24 1.41 -0.13
CA PHE A 206 0.20 2.35 -0.55
C PHE A 206 0.61 3.79 -0.24
N ASP A 207 0.88 4.58 -1.28
CA ASP A 207 1.21 5.99 -1.16
C ASP A 207 -0.06 6.84 -1.02
N VAL A 208 -0.41 7.16 0.24
CA VAL A 208 -1.60 7.93 0.57
C VAL A 208 -1.61 9.34 -0.05
N ASN A 209 -0.45 9.93 -0.33
CA ASN A 209 -0.37 11.26 -0.95
C ASN A 209 -0.88 11.26 -2.40
N ASN A 210 -0.78 10.12 -3.07
CA ASN A 210 -1.31 9.91 -4.41
C ASN A 210 -2.75 9.36 -4.41
N ALA A 211 -3.33 9.01 -3.26
CA ALA A 211 -4.61 8.30 -3.18
C ALA A 211 -5.77 9.01 -3.91
N MET A 212 -5.85 10.34 -3.82
CA MET A 212 -6.93 11.13 -4.44
C MET A 212 -6.53 11.76 -5.77
N SER A 213 -5.23 11.99 -6.01
CA SER A 213 -4.74 12.70 -7.19
C SER A 213 -4.36 11.75 -8.33
N ASN A 214 -3.71 10.64 -8.00
CA ASN A 214 -3.22 9.63 -8.93
C ASN A 214 -3.40 8.23 -8.31
N PRO A 215 -4.64 7.75 -8.09
CA PRO A 215 -4.90 6.52 -7.34
C PRO A 215 -4.18 5.29 -7.91
N LEU A 216 -4.05 5.19 -9.23
CA LEU A 216 -3.27 4.11 -9.87
C LEU A 216 -1.78 4.15 -9.49
N LYS A 217 -1.20 5.33 -9.26
CA LYS A 217 0.18 5.49 -8.80
C LYS A 217 0.32 5.26 -7.30
N ALA A 218 -0.77 5.29 -6.53
CA ALA A 218 -0.74 5.07 -5.08
C ALA A 218 -0.44 3.62 -4.73
N THR A 219 -0.89 2.66 -5.54
CA THR A 219 -0.64 1.22 -5.32
C THR A 219 0.73 0.84 -5.88
N LYS A 220 1.78 0.88 -5.04
CA LYS A 220 3.13 0.45 -5.42
C LYS A 220 3.25 -1.05 -5.23
N PHE A 221 3.50 -1.77 -6.33
CA PHE A 221 3.50 -3.22 -6.36
C PHE A 221 4.92 -3.76 -6.25
N GLY A 222 5.12 -4.62 -5.27
CA GLY A 222 6.20 -5.59 -5.21
C GLY A 222 7.29 -5.29 -4.20
N LEU A 223 7.91 -6.37 -3.73
CA LEU A 223 9.07 -6.40 -2.84
C LEU A 223 10.15 -7.34 -3.42
N PRO A 224 11.42 -7.19 -3.03
CA PRO A 224 12.51 -8.03 -3.54
C PRO A 224 12.24 -9.52 -3.34
N PHE A 225 12.52 -10.32 -4.38
CA PHE A 225 12.36 -11.77 -4.35
C PHE A 225 13.51 -12.46 -5.08
N ARG A 226 14.12 -13.47 -4.45
CA ARG A 226 15.39 -14.09 -4.90
C ARG A 226 15.24 -15.53 -5.38
N HIS A 227 13.99 -15.97 -5.63
CA HIS A 227 13.70 -17.30 -6.16
C HIS A 227 12.94 -17.21 -7.48
N VAL A 228 12.89 -18.32 -8.22
CA VAL A 228 12.10 -18.40 -9.46
C VAL A 228 10.67 -18.81 -9.12
N PRO A 229 9.68 -17.91 -9.19
CA PRO A 229 8.28 -18.27 -8.93
C PRO A 229 7.76 -19.20 -10.02
N THR A 230 6.89 -20.13 -9.64
CA THR A 230 6.32 -21.13 -10.55
C THR A 230 4.81 -21.15 -10.53
N TYR A 231 4.19 -21.02 -9.35
CA TYR A 231 2.74 -20.93 -9.22
C TYR A 231 2.34 -19.96 -8.12
N LEU A 232 1.20 -19.30 -8.31
CA LEU A 232 0.41 -18.73 -7.23
C LEU A 232 -0.80 -19.64 -6.99
N ALA A 233 -0.93 -20.20 -5.80
CA ALA A 233 -2.02 -21.11 -5.44
C ALA A 233 -2.83 -20.58 -4.24
N GLY A 234 -4.02 -21.13 -4.03
CA GLY A 234 -4.84 -20.85 -2.86
C GLY A 234 -6.31 -21.15 -3.08
N TYR A 235 -7.17 -20.63 -2.21
CA TYR A 235 -8.62 -20.81 -2.29
C TYR A 235 -9.35 -19.47 -2.32
N TYR A 236 -10.45 -19.42 -3.06
CA TYR A 236 -11.32 -18.24 -3.10
C TYR A 236 -12.81 -18.58 -3.04
N LYS A 237 -13.59 -17.62 -2.56
CA LYS A 237 -15.03 -17.49 -2.84
C LYS A 237 -15.28 -16.14 -3.50
N TYR A 238 -16.23 -16.07 -4.40
CA TYR A 238 -16.57 -14.81 -5.05
C TYR A 238 -18.07 -14.68 -5.27
N LYS A 239 -18.59 -13.48 -5.03
CA LYS A 239 -19.96 -13.09 -5.38
C LYS A 239 -19.93 -11.66 -5.88
N ALA A 240 -20.47 -11.42 -7.07
CA ALA A 240 -20.55 -10.08 -7.62
C ALA A 240 -21.68 -9.28 -6.97
N GLY A 241 -21.46 -7.98 -6.80
CA GLY A 241 -22.50 -7.05 -6.38
C GLY A 241 -23.65 -6.98 -7.38
N ASP A 242 -24.81 -6.53 -6.94
CA ASP A 242 -26.04 -6.64 -7.74
C ASP A 242 -26.02 -5.76 -9.00
N GLN A 243 -25.51 -4.53 -8.89
CA GLN A 243 -25.52 -3.55 -9.97
C GLN A 243 -24.09 -3.13 -10.35
N PHE A 244 -23.67 -3.50 -11.56
CA PHE A 244 -22.43 -2.99 -12.14
C PHE A 244 -22.57 -1.51 -12.51
N THR A 245 -21.52 -0.73 -12.27
CA THR A 245 -21.42 0.68 -12.64
C THR A 245 -20.10 0.97 -13.35
N GLU A 246 -20.12 1.94 -14.26
CA GLU A 246 -18.92 2.52 -14.88
C GLU A 246 -18.87 4.00 -14.53
N GLY A 247 -17.83 4.43 -13.80
CA GLY A 247 -17.74 5.81 -13.29
C GLY A 247 -18.98 6.23 -12.49
N GLY A 248 -19.59 5.30 -11.76
CA GLY A 248 -20.79 5.53 -10.93
C GLY A 248 -22.12 5.51 -11.69
N LYS A 249 -22.13 5.22 -13.00
CA LYS A 249 -23.35 5.09 -13.80
C LYS A 249 -23.73 3.62 -13.95
N PRO A 250 -24.99 3.20 -13.67
CA PRO A 250 -25.43 1.82 -13.86
C PRO A 250 -25.26 1.34 -15.31
N VAL A 251 -24.75 0.12 -15.47
CA VAL A 251 -24.63 -0.57 -16.77
C VAL A 251 -25.42 -1.87 -16.72
N ASN A 252 -26.37 -2.04 -17.64
CA ASN A 252 -27.19 -3.24 -17.74
C ASN A 252 -26.43 -4.35 -18.49
N GLY A 253 -26.60 -5.59 -18.05
CA GLY A 253 -26.04 -6.77 -18.73
C GLY A 253 -24.56 -7.03 -18.50
N LYS A 254 -23.86 -6.20 -17.70
CA LYS A 254 -22.47 -6.43 -17.26
C LYS A 254 -22.49 -6.98 -15.84
N ARG A 255 -21.73 -8.05 -15.59
CA ARG A 255 -21.56 -8.67 -14.27
C ARG A 255 -20.11 -8.45 -13.83
N ASP A 256 -19.93 -8.05 -12.58
CA ASP A 256 -18.59 -7.81 -12.04
C ASP A 256 -17.82 -9.13 -11.86
N ILE A 257 -16.50 -9.07 -11.88
CA ILE A 257 -15.63 -10.22 -11.59
C ILE A 257 -14.42 -9.77 -10.79
N CYS A 258 -13.92 -10.64 -9.91
CA CYS A 258 -12.67 -10.41 -9.20
C CYS A 258 -11.45 -10.57 -10.11
N ASP A 259 -10.28 -10.19 -9.58
CA ASP A 259 -9.00 -10.54 -10.18
C ASP A 259 -8.00 -11.02 -9.12
N ILE A 260 -7.17 -11.97 -9.51
CA ILE A 260 -6.14 -12.60 -8.69
C ILE A 260 -4.92 -12.75 -9.59
N TYR A 261 -3.84 -12.07 -9.24
CA TYR A 261 -2.63 -12.13 -10.05
C TYR A 261 -1.35 -11.97 -9.25
N ALA A 262 -0.25 -12.36 -9.87
CA ALA A 262 1.08 -12.05 -9.45
C ALA A 262 1.94 -11.63 -10.64
N ILE A 263 2.91 -10.77 -10.38
CA ILE A 263 3.86 -10.26 -11.36
C ILE A 263 5.27 -10.33 -10.79
N MET A 264 6.23 -10.71 -11.63
CA MET A 264 7.66 -10.58 -11.34
C MET A 264 8.28 -9.66 -12.38
N TYR A 265 9.07 -8.68 -11.93
CA TYR A 265 9.67 -7.67 -12.80
C TYR A 265 11.08 -7.29 -12.34
N GLU A 266 11.91 -6.85 -13.28
CA GLU A 266 13.26 -6.36 -12.99
C GLU A 266 13.21 -4.91 -12.49
N THR A 267 13.88 -4.63 -11.37
CA THR A 267 14.03 -3.27 -10.83
C THR A 267 15.23 -2.55 -11.43
N SER A 268 15.13 -1.23 -11.54
CA SER A 268 16.24 -0.34 -11.89
C SER A 268 16.12 0.96 -11.10
N GLU A 269 17.13 1.83 -11.18
CA GLU A 269 17.07 3.17 -10.58
C GLU A 269 15.85 3.98 -11.08
N SER A 270 15.52 3.84 -12.36
CA SER A 270 14.35 4.48 -12.98
C SER A 270 13.02 3.75 -12.74
N VAL A 271 13.06 2.46 -12.38
CA VAL A 271 11.87 1.62 -12.13
C VAL A 271 12.06 0.88 -10.80
N PRO A 272 11.94 1.59 -9.67
CA PRO A 272 12.06 0.97 -8.35
C PRO A 272 10.83 0.12 -8.00
N THR A 273 9.68 0.40 -8.62
CA THR A 273 8.42 -0.31 -8.42
C THR A 273 7.51 -0.18 -9.64
N LEU A 274 6.58 -1.12 -9.80
CA LEU A 274 5.43 -0.98 -10.70
C LEU A 274 4.22 -0.47 -9.94
N ASP A 275 3.22 0.05 -10.64
CA ASP A 275 1.97 0.49 -10.04
C ASP A 275 0.77 0.21 -10.95
N GLY A 276 -0.42 0.67 -10.57
CA GLY A 276 -1.66 0.43 -11.31
C GLY A 276 -1.63 0.96 -12.75
N THR A 277 -0.69 1.87 -13.08
CA THR A 277 -0.57 2.39 -14.45
C THR A 277 0.20 1.45 -15.39
N ASN A 278 1.03 0.54 -14.85
CA ASN A 278 1.99 -0.20 -15.67
C ASN A 278 2.19 -1.68 -15.28
N ALA A 279 1.43 -2.21 -14.32
CA ALA A 279 1.55 -3.59 -13.81
C ALA A 279 1.60 -4.68 -14.90
N PHE A 280 0.88 -4.50 -16.01
CA PHE A 280 0.80 -5.47 -17.11
C PHE A 280 1.46 -5.02 -18.42
N ILE A 281 1.97 -3.79 -18.49
CA ILE A 281 2.51 -3.20 -19.73
C ILE A 281 3.95 -2.72 -19.59
N SER A 282 4.52 -2.75 -18.38
CA SER A 282 5.89 -2.32 -18.15
C SER A 282 6.88 -3.16 -18.95
N PRO A 283 7.86 -2.54 -19.62
CA PRO A 283 8.93 -3.28 -20.28
C PRO A 283 9.82 -4.04 -19.29
N ASN A 284 9.76 -3.74 -17.99
CA ASN A 284 10.49 -4.44 -16.94
C ASN A 284 9.82 -5.75 -16.50
N LEU A 285 8.57 -5.99 -16.91
CA LEU A 285 7.83 -7.19 -16.55
C LEU A 285 8.50 -8.44 -17.15
N ILE A 286 8.67 -9.48 -16.33
CA ILE A 286 9.34 -10.73 -16.71
C ILE A 286 8.35 -11.88 -16.81
N SER A 287 7.52 -12.06 -15.78
CA SER A 287 6.53 -13.13 -15.76
C SER A 287 5.26 -12.72 -15.02
N THR A 288 4.15 -13.37 -15.37
CA THR A 288 2.84 -13.14 -14.77
C THR A 288 2.13 -14.45 -14.46
N ALA A 289 1.39 -14.49 -13.36
CA ALA A 289 0.38 -15.50 -13.08
C ALA A 289 -0.94 -14.76 -12.87
N ARG A 290 -2.00 -15.11 -13.60
CA ARG A 290 -3.28 -14.40 -13.50
C ARG A 290 -4.46 -15.34 -13.71
N ILE A 291 -5.49 -15.20 -12.89
CA ILE A 291 -6.71 -15.99 -13.02
C ILE A 291 -7.42 -15.65 -14.34
N ASN A 292 -7.89 -16.66 -15.05
CA ASN A 292 -8.59 -16.51 -16.32
C ASN A 292 -9.96 -17.21 -16.35
N ASN A 293 -10.32 -17.86 -15.24
CA ASN A 293 -11.51 -18.68 -15.07
C ASN A 293 -12.20 -18.40 -13.73
N ALA A 294 -12.03 -17.17 -13.20
CA ALA A 294 -12.75 -16.71 -12.01
C ALA A 294 -14.26 -16.80 -12.25
N LYS A 295 -15.01 -17.20 -11.22
CA LYS A 295 -16.47 -17.34 -11.28
C LYS A 295 -17.09 -17.08 -9.92
N GLU A 296 -18.38 -16.72 -9.92
CA GLU A 296 -19.15 -16.68 -8.68
C GLU A 296 -19.30 -18.10 -8.09
N THR A 297 -19.02 -18.22 -6.80
CA THR A 297 -19.07 -19.48 -6.06
C THR A 297 -19.18 -19.21 -4.56
N ASN A 298 -20.06 -19.96 -3.90
CA ASN A 298 -20.20 -19.97 -2.44
C ASN A 298 -19.30 -21.02 -1.77
N GLU A 299 -18.66 -21.88 -2.57
CA GLU A 299 -17.75 -22.92 -2.12
C GLU A 299 -16.30 -22.49 -2.31
N TRP A 300 -15.43 -22.81 -1.34
CA TRP A 300 -13.99 -22.56 -1.42
C TRP A 300 -13.40 -23.27 -2.64
N THR A 301 -13.05 -22.48 -3.64
CA THR A 301 -12.59 -22.96 -4.95
C THR A 301 -11.09 -22.81 -5.05
N TYR A 302 -10.40 -23.91 -5.32
CA TYR A 302 -8.96 -23.91 -5.48
C TYR A 302 -8.55 -23.20 -6.77
N PHE A 303 -7.50 -22.39 -6.71
CA PHE A 303 -6.79 -21.87 -7.88
C PHE A 303 -5.31 -22.26 -7.81
N LYS A 304 -4.71 -22.48 -8.98
CA LYS A 304 -3.27 -22.69 -9.15
C LYS A 304 -2.85 -22.07 -10.47
N LEU A 305 -2.28 -20.89 -10.40
CA LEU A 305 -1.98 -20.02 -11.52
C LEU A 305 -0.49 -20.18 -11.88
N PRO A 306 -0.15 -20.72 -13.07
CA PRO A 306 1.25 -20.83 -13.48
C PRO A 306 1.83 -19.44 -13.77
N PHE A 307 3.07 -19.21 -13.34
CA PHE A 307 3.85 -18.08 -13.83
C PHE A 307 4.28 -18.34 -15.27
N ILE A 308 3.85 -17.48 -16.18
CA ILE A 308 4.20 -17.49 -17.59
C ILE A 308 5.24 -16.39 -17.83
N THR A 309 6.43 -16.77 -18.28
CA THR A 309 7.47 -15.81 -18.69
C THR A 309 7.06 -15.17 -20.02
N LEU A 310 7.17 -13.84 -20.10
CA LEU A 310 6.79 -13.10 -21.30
C LEU A 310 7.75 -13.38 -22.47
N PRO A 311 7.28 -13.27 -23.72
CA PRO A 311 8.13 -13.46 -24.90
C PRO A 311 9.40 -12.60 -24.85
N GLY A 312 10.56 -13.24 -25.05
CA GLY A 312 11.86 -12.57 -25.05
C GLY A 312 12.38 -12.16 -23.67
N LYS A 313 11.70 -12.53 -22.58
CA LYS A 313 12.16 -12.32 -21.21
C LYS A 313 12.77 -13.59 -20.64
N PHE A 314 13.68 -13.42 -19.68
CA PHE A 314 14.27 -14.49 -18.90
C PHE A 314 14.64 -13.94 -17.52
N ILE A 315 14.77 -14.84 -16.55
CA ILE A 315 15.27 -14.50 -15.20
C ILE A 315 16.78 -14.76 -15.22
N ASP A 316 17.56 -13.70 -15.04
CA ASP A 316 19.01 -13.79 -14.93
C ASP A 316 19.40 -14.21 -13.49
N LYS A 317 20.28 -15.20 -13.38
CA LYS A 317 20.62 -15.82 -12.09
C LYS A 317 21.39 -14.89 -11.17
N GLU A 318 22.31 -14.10 -11.72
CA GLU A 318 23.12 -13.16 -10.92
C GLU A 318 22.24 -12.02 -10.42
N LYS A 319 21.40 -11.46 -11.30
CA LYS A 319 20.41 -10.45 -10.93
C LYS A 319 19.42 -10.96 -9.88
N LEU A 320 19.01 -12.23 -9.97
CA LEU A 320 18.11 -12.86 -9.00
C LEU A 320 18.76 -12.96 -7.62
N ARG A 321 19.99 -13.49 -7.57
CA ARG A 321 20.77 -13.55 -6.33
C ARG A 321 21.01 -12.17 -5.73
N ASP A 322 21.25 -11.17 -6.57
CA ASP A 322 21.54 -9.79 -6.17
C ASP A 322 20.28 -8.96 -5.86
N GLY A 323 19.09 -9.58 -5.85
CA GLY A 323 17.83 -8.95 -5.45
C GLY A 323 17.33 -7.90 -6.44
N LYS A 324 17.62 -8.06 -7.74
CA LYS A 324 17.20 -7.12 -8.80
C LYS A 324 15.81 -7.42 -9.37
N TYR A 325 15.10 -8.40 -8.82
CA TYR A 325 13.72 -8.68 -9.17
C TYR A 325 12.81 -8.45 -7.98
N ASN A 326 11.68 -7.80 -8.24
CA ASN A 326 10.58 -7.72 -7.30
C ASN A 326 9.46 -8.67 -7.73
N ILE A 327 8.72 -9.16 -6.75
CA ILE A 327 7.47 -9.89 -6.96
C ILE A 327 6.31 -9.16 -6.27
N ALA A 328 5.16 -9.11 -6.91
CA ALA A 328 3.91 -8.67 -6.30
C ALA A 328 2.85 -9.75 -6.45
N ILE A 329 2.03 -9.95 -5.41
CA ILE A 329 0.75 -10.64 -5.47
C ILE A 329 -0.32 -9.58 -5.24
N VAL A 330 -1.43 -9.65 -5.99
CA VAL A 330 -2.55 -8.72 -5.90
C VAL A 330 -3.86 -9.49 -5.97
N PHE A 331 -4.75 -9.18 -5.03
CA PHE A 331 -6.14 -9.63 -5.01
C PHE A 331 -7.04 -8.40 -5.10
N THR A 332 -8.11 -8.46 -5.90
CA THR A 332 -9.12 -7.40 -5.96
C THR A 332 -10.54 -7.95 -6.15
N SER A 333 -11.51 -7.35 -5.47
CA SER A 333 -12.93 -7.70 -5.56
C SER A 333 -13.60 -7.24 -6.86
N SER A 334 -13.01 -6.29 -7.59
CA SER A 334 -13.47 -5.83 -8.91
C SER A 334 -12.27 -5.66 -9.85
N LEU A 335 -12.28 -6.38 -10.96
CA LEU A 335 -11.19 -6.41 -11.95
C LEU A 335 -10.88 -5.04 -12.54
N GLU A 336 -11.91 -4.24 -12.82
CA GLU A 336 -11.79 -2.88 -13.36
C GLU A 336 -12.00 -1.79 -12.28
N GLY A 337 -11.96 -2.18 -10.99
CA GLY A 337 -12.30 -1.30 -9.89
C GLY A 337 -11.32 -0.15 -9.69
N ASP A 338 -10.09 -0.31 -10.20
CA ASP A 338 -9.04 0.71 -10.26
C ASP A 338 -9.36 1.84 -11.27
N HIS A 339 -10.26 1.58 -12.22
CA HIS A 339 -10.85 2.56 -13.14
C HIS A 339 -12.26 2.97 -12.71
N PHE A 340 -12.66 2.63 -11.48
CA PHE A 340 -13.99 2.89 -10.91
C PHE A 340 -15.13 2.21 -11.69
N ASN A 341 -14.83 1.06 -12.28
CA ASN A 341 -15.81 0.18 -12.91
C ASN A 341 -15.97 -1.08 -12.06
N GLY A 342 -17.19 -1.38 -11.64
CA GLY A 342 -17.45 -2.50 -10.74
C GLY A 342 -18.83 -2.42 -10.10
N ALA A 343 -19.16 -3.41 -9.28
CA ALA A 343 -20.39 -3.44 -8.53
C ALA A 343 -20.11 -3.29 -7.03
N ILE A 344 -20.79 -2.33 -6.38
CA ILE A 344 -20.76 -2.23 -4.92
C ILE A 344 -21.31 -3.54 -4.33
N GLY A 345 -20.60 -4.09 -3.35
CA GLY A 345 -20.92 -5.38 -2.73
C GLY A 345 -20.27 -6.59 -3.40
N SER A 346 -19.55 -6.42 -4.52
CA SER A 346 -18.67 -7.48 -5.04
C SER A 346 -17.70 -7.90 -3.96
N THR A 347 -17.72 -9.18 -3.61
CA THR A 347 -17.01 -9.74 -2.47
C THR A 347 -16.12 -10.88 -2.93
N LEU A 348 -14.82 -10.73 -2.70
CA LEU A 348 -13.80 -11.76 -2.89
C LEU A 348 -13.27 -12.16 -1.51
N LEU A 349 -13.37 -13.45 -1.18
CA LEU A 349 -12.71 -14.03 -0.01
C LEU A 349 -11.51 -14.84 -0.49
N ILE A 350 -10.36 -14.70 0.18
CA ILE A 350 -9.13 -15.45 -0.12
C ILE A 350 -8.62 -16.10 1.16
N ASP A 351 -8.17 -17.34 1.04
CA ASP A 351 -7.54 -18.06 2.14
C ASP A 351 -6.50 -19.07 1.63
N GLU A 352 -5.58 -19.47 2.51
CA GLU A 352 -4.56 -20.50 2.29
C GLU A 352 -3.78 -20.27 0.98
N ALA A 353 -3.33 -19.03 0.74
CA ALA A 353 -2.61 -18.67 -0.47
C ALA A 353 -1.12 -18.99 -0.34
N GLU A 354 -0.50 -19.41 -1.45
CA GLU A 354 0.90 -19.85 -1.48
C GLU A 354 1.60 -19.36 -2.75
N LEU A 355 2.78 -18.79 -2.58
CA LEU A 355 3.73 -18.52 -3.65
C LEU A 355 4.70 -19.69 -3.78
N ILE A 356 4.48 -20.56 -4.77
CA ILE A 356 5.31 -21.74 -5.02
C ILE A 356 6.48 -21.34 -5.92
N TYR A 357 7.69 -21.62 -5.48
CA TYR A 357 8.93 -21.29 -6.20
C TYR A 357 9.86 -22.50 -6.33
N ARG A 358 10.84 -22.39 -7.21
CA ARG A 358 11.97 -23.33 -7.30
C ARG A 358 13.20 -22.66 -6.71
N SER A 359 13.87 -23.37 -5.80
CA SER A 359 15.22 -23.03 -5.36
C SER A 359 16.18 -23.34 -6.51
N GLU A 360 16.99 -22.36 -6.92
CA GLU A 360 18.17 -22.67 -7.73
C GLU A 360 19.29 -23.09 -6.78
N ASN A 361 19.67 -24.38 -6.81
CA ASN A 361 20.93 -24.85 -6.25
C ASN A 361 22.10 -24.35 -7.08
#